data_AF-A0A3D1PND2-F1
#
_entry.id   AF-A0A3D1PND2-F1
#
_cell.length_a   1.000
_cell.length_b   1.000
_cell.length_c   1.000
_cell.angle_alpha   90.00
_cell.angle_beta   90.00
_cell.angle_gamma   90.00
#
_symmetry.space_group_name_H-M   'P 1'
#
loop_
_entity.id
_entity.type
_entity.pdbx_description
1 polymer ?
#
loop_
_entity_poly.entity_id
_entity_poly.type
_entity_poly.pdbx_seq_one_letter_code
_entity_poly.pdbx_strand_id
1 'polypeptide(L)'
;MNFSFSILTLFLDLISNISLSIRTLGENLFNHSICFSELIIKINSNISINSNSIDIFSINGIIKSTLTLSLVNLVFSYSFRYIMIKIFVLLAPFSFLSLTLESTSWFFKSWLKNIFSLMFIQIIVSLVLLILFSFDFSNSNLFTKFVYVGGIYALIKANTIVREFIGGISTNISQTVQNFSNLRM
;
A
#
# COMPACT_ATOMS: atom_id res chain seq x y z
N MET A 1 31.31 -10.38 -3.28
CA MET A 1 30.25 -10.40 -2.25
C MET A 1 30.10 -9.07 -1.50
N ASN A 2 31.16 -8.32 -1.17
CA ASN A 2 31.07 -7.07 -0.38
C ASN A 2 30.26 -5.91 -1.02
N PHE A 3 30.11 -5.88 -2.34
CA PHE A 3 29.34 -4.84 -3.03
C PHE A 3 27.82 -5.09 -3.06
N SER A 4 27.35 -6.28 -2.63
CA SER A 4 25.92 -6.64 -2.69
C SER A 4 25.03 -5.68 -1.89
N PHE A 5 25.48 -5.34 -0.68
CA PHE A 5 24.76 -4.43 0.19
C PHE A 5 24.78 -3.01 -0.37
N SER A 6 25.92 -2.53 -0.87
CA SER A 6 26.05 -1.21 -1.47
C SER A 6 25.14 -1.02 -2.69
N ILE A 7 25.05 -2.02 -3.59
CA ILE A 7 24.13 -1.98 -4.73
C ILE A 7 22.67 -1.90 -4.25
N LEU A 8 22.32 -2.68 -3.23
CA LEU A 8 20.96 -2.72 -2.73
C LEU A 8 20.56 -1.42 -2.03
N THR A 9 21.47 -0.85 -1.23
CA THR A 9 21.29 0.46 -0.60
C THR A 9 21.06 1.54 -1.64
N LEU A 10 21.87 1.59 -2.71
CA LEU A 10 21.69 2.56 -3.80
C LEU A 10 20.32 2.42 -4.47
N PHE A 11 19.85 1.20 -4.70
CA PHE A 11 18.51 0.95 -5.24
C PHE A 11 17.40 1.40 -4.27
N LEU A 12 17.55 1.14 -2.97
CA LEU A 12 16.61 1.57 -1.94
C LEU A 12 16.54 3.09 -1.84
N ASP A 13 17.70 3.75 -1.88
CA ASP A 13 17.80 5.21 -1.84
C ASP A 13 17.17 5.86 -3.09
N LEU A 14 17.34 5.26 -4.26
CA LEU A 14 16.72 5.75 -5.49
C LEU A 14 15.19 5.70 -5.40
N ILE A 15 14.61 4.57 -4.99
CA ILE A 15 13.15 4.43 -4.87
C ILE A 15 12.59 5.30 -3.74
N SER A 16 13.32 5.44 -2.64
CA SER A 16 12.91 6.30 -1.52
C SER A 16 12.89 7.78 -1.96
N ASN A 17 13.91 8.24 -2.68
CA ASN A 17 13.98 9.60 -3.21
C ASN A 17 12.86 9.90 -4.22
N ILE A 18 12.54 8.95 -5.11
CA ILE A 18 11.39 9.09 -6.02
C ILE A 18 10.09 9.25 -5.22
N SER A 19 9.87 8.37 -4.23
CA SER A 19 8.65 8.40 -3.43
C SER A 19 8.54 9.68 -2.59
N LEU A 20 9.66 10.15 -2.04
CA LEU A 20 9.75 11.43 -1.33
C LEU A 20 9.47 12.62 -2.24
N SER A 21 9.98 12.59 -3.48
CA SER A 21 9.72 13.64 -4.47
C SER A 21 8.23 13.75 -4.82
N ILE A 22 7.55 12.60 -4.98
CA ILE A 22 6.09 12.58 -5.20
C ILE A 22 5.34 13.16 -3.99
N ARG A 23 5.76 12.79 -2.77
CA ARG A 23 5.11 13.27 -1.55
C ARG A 23 5.30 14.77 -1.35
N THR A 24 6.53 15.26 -1.49
CA THR A 24 6.86 16.70 -1.37
C THR A 24 6.16 17.54 -2.43
N LEU A 25 6.07 17.05 -3.67
CA LEU A 25 5.28 17.68 -4.72
C LEU A 25 3.81 17.82 -4.30
N GLY A 26 3.23 16.78 -3.72
CA GLY A 26 1.86 16.85 -3.26
C GLY A 26 1.66 17.68 -1.99
N GLU A 27 2.62 17.73 -1.06
CA GLU A 27 2.60 18.65 0.07
C GLU A 27 2.57 20.11 -0.40
N ASN A 28 3.36 20.44 -1.42
CA ASN A 28 3.36 21.77 -2.04
C ASN A 28 2.05 22.09 -2.78
N LEU A 29 1.37 21.08 -3.34
CA LEU A 29 0.12 21.29 -4.07
C LEU A 29 -1.09 21.46 -3.14
N PHE A 30 -1.15 20.69 -2.05
CA PHE A 30 -2.32 20.64 -1.17
C PHE A 30 -2.11 21.33 0.18
N ASN A 31 -0.91 21.85 0.47
CA ASN A 31 -0.53 22.49 1.74
C ASN A 31 -0.78 21.63 3.00
N HIS A 32 -0.89 20.31 2.81
CA HIS A 32 -1.11 19.33 3.87
C HIS A 32 -0.18 18.14 3.68
N SER A 33 0.23 17.50 4.79
CA SER A 33 1.10 16.32 4.73
C SER A 33 0.39 15.15 4.07
N ILE A 34 0.96 14.61 2.99
CA ILE A 34 0.38 13.46 2.30
C ILE A 34 0.78 12.20 3.04
N CYS A 35 -0.08 11.77 3.97
CA CYS A 35 0.13 10.58 4.77
C CYS A 35 -1.19 9.90 5.17
N PHE A 36 -1.12 8.65 5.62
CA PHE A 36 -2.30 7.90 6.07
C PHE A 36 -2.96 8.52 7.32
N SER A 37 -2.19 9.15 8.21
CA SER A 37 -2.76 9.84 9.38
C SER A 37 -3.61 11.03 8.97
N GLU A 38 -3.13 11.87 8.04
CA GLU A 38 -3.91 13.00 7.52
C GLU A 38 -5.15 12.52 6.77
N LEU A 39 -5.03 11.39 6.06
CA LEU A 39 -6.14 10.77 5.35
C LEU A 39 -7.22 10.30 6.34
N ILE A 40 -6.83 9.67 7.45
CA ILE A 40 -7.75 9.29 8.55
C ILE A 40 -8.42 10.52 9.16
N ILE A 41 -7.66 11.60 9.39
CA ILE A 41 -8.19 12.87 9.92
C ILE A 41 -9.24 13.45 8.97
N LYS A 42 -8.94 13.52 7.66
CA LYS A 42 -9.84 14.04 6.62
C LYS A 42 -11.14 13.21 6.49
N ILE A 43 -11.07 11.89 6.66
CA ILE A 43 -12.26 11.02 6.70
C ILE A 43 -13.08 11.30 7.96
N ASN A 44 -12.43 11.41 9.12
CA ASN A 44 -13.11 11.59 10.38
C ASN A 44 -13.79 12.96 10.49
N SER A 45 -13.16 14.02 9.96
CA SER A 45 -13.69 15.39 9.97
C SER A 45 -14.85 15.57 9.00
N ASN A 46 -14.76 15.02 7.78
CA ASN A 46 -15.79 15.19 6.74
C ASN A 46 -16.97 14.22 6.88
N ILE A 47 -16.85 13.20 7.73
CA ILE A 47 -17.94 12.29 8.12
C ILE A 47 -18.21 12.46 9.62
N SER A 48 -18.35 13.72 10.05
CA SER A 48 -18.90 14.07 11.36
C SER A 48 -20.36 13.62 11.38
N ILE A 49 -20.60 12.60 12.19
CA ILE A 49 -21.92 12.13 12.58
C ILE A 49 -22.58 13.31 13.28
N ASN A 50 -23.67 13.82 12.72
CA ASN A 50 -24.49 14.82 13.41
C ASN A 50 -24.83 14.24 14.79
N SER A 51 -24.53 14.99 15.85
CA SER A 51 -24.44 14.52 17.25
C SER A 51 -25.71 13.93 17.87
N ASN A 52 -26.78 13.74 17.10
CA ASN A 52 -28.10 13.40 17.63
C ASN A 52 -28.56 11.96 17.31
N SER A 53 -27.91 11.24 16.39
CA SER A 53 -28.13 9.79 16.23
C SER A 53 -26.91 9.10 15.62
N ILE A 54 -26.40 8.07 16.30
CA ILE A 54 -25.36 7.19 15.76
C ILE A 54 -26.05 6.18 14.83
N ASP A 55 -26.46 6.64 13.65
CA ASP A 55 -27.02 5.77 12.62
C ASP A 55 -25.89 5.03 11.90
N ILE A 56 -25.35 4.00 12.58
CA ILE A 56 -24.33 3.08 12.06
C ILE A 56 -24.79 2.42 10.75
N PHE A 57 -26.11 2.25 10.58
CA PHE A 57 -26.73 1.70 9.36
C PHE A 57 -27.06 2.74 8.28
N SER A 58 -26.78 4.02 8.49
CA SER A 58 -26.88 5.00 7.41
C SER A 58 -25.81 4.73 6.35
N ILE A 59 -26.08 5.08 5.08
CA ILE A 59 -25.10 4.95 3.99
C ILE A 59 -23.78 5.64 4.34
N ASN A 60 -23.82 6.78 5.03
CA ASN A 60 -22.61 7.46 5.52
C ASN A 60 -21.91 6.67 6.63
N GLY A 61 -22.64 6.03 7.54
CA GLY A 61 -22.10 5.16 8.59
C GLY A 61 -21.42 3.91 8.04
N ILE A 62 -22.04 3.24 7.07
CA ILE A 62 -21.48 2.07 6.36
C ILE A 62 -20.24 2.48 5.58
N ILE A 63 -20.27 3.60 4.86
CA ILE A 63 -19.10 4.14 4.15
C ILE A 63 -17.98 4.44 5.16
N LYS A 64 -18.27 5.09 6.29
CA LYS A 64 -17.25 5.37 7.31
C LYS A 64 -16.61 4.09 7.85
N SER A 65 -17.42 3.10 8.22
CA SER A 65 -16.95 1.81 8.75
C SER A 65 -16.10 1.04 7.74
N THR A 66 -16.51 1.00 6.48
CA THR A 66 -15.74 0.33 5.42
C THR A 66 -14.44 1.06 5.13
N LEU A 67 -14.43 2.40 5.17
CA LEU A 67 -13.22 3.22 5.01
C LEU A 67 -12.22 3.05 6.16
N THR A 68 -12.68 3.02 7.42
CA THR A 68 -11.78 2.82 8.57
C THR A 68 -11.20 1.40 8.59
N LEU A 69 -12.00 0.37 8.31
CA LEU A 69 -11.52 -1.01 8.23
C LEU A 69 -10.50 -1.21 7.09
N SER A 70 -10.76 -0.61 5.93
CA SER A 70 -9.86 -0.67 4.78
C SER A 70 -8.53 0.05 5.04
N LEU A 71 -8.54 1.18 5.76
CA LEU A 71 -7.31 1.85 6.17
C LEU A 71 -6.49 1.02 7.16
N VAL A 72 -7.12 0.36 8.12
CA VAL A 72 -6.43 -0.56 9.04
C VAL A 72 -5.77 -1.70 8.26
N ASN A 73 -6.48 -2.31 7.32
CA ASN A 73 -5.90 -3.34 6.45
C ASN A 73 -4.70 -2.82 5.66
N LEU A 74 -4.79 -1.57 5.17
CA LEU A 74 -3.69 -0.93 4.46
C LEU A 74 -2.47 -0.77 5.36
N VAL A 75 -2.63 -0.24 6.57
CA VAL A 75 -1.55 -0.06 7.55
C VAL A 75 -0.86 -1.38 7.85
N PHE A 76 -1.61 -2.48 8.05
CA PHE A 76 -1.02 -3.80 8.23
C PHE A 76 -0.25 -4.29 7.00
N SER A 77 -0.79 -4.07 5.79
CA SER A 77 -0.08 -4.42 4.56
C SER A 77 1.26 -3.67 4.45
N TYR A 78 1.30 -2.39 4.82
CA TYR A 78 2.52 -1.59 4.87
C TYR A 78 3.55 -2.12 5.85
N SER A 79 3.12 -2.42 7.08
CA SER A 79 3.98 -2.99 8.12
C SER A 79 4.59 -4.32 7.67
N PHE A 80 3.79 -5.18 7.02
CA PHE A 80 4.28 -6.45 6.49
C PHE A 80 5.31 -6.26 5.36
N ARG A 81 5.05 -5.35 4.41
CA ARG A 81 6.00 -5.03 3.33
C ARG A 81 7.35 -4.58 3.90
N TYR A 82 7.34 -3.75 4.93
CA TYR A 82 8.58 -3.27 5.57
C TYR A 82 9.41 -4.42 6.14
N ILE A 83 8.77 -5.37 6.82
CA ILE A 83 9.44 -6.56 7.37
C ILE A 83 10.00 -7.43 6.24
N MET A 84 9.22 -7.64 5.17
CA MET A 84 9.66 -8.45 4.02
C MET A 84 10.87 -7.84 3.32
N ILE A 85 10.93 -6.53 3.13
CA ILE A 85 12.09 -5.84 2.55
C ILE A 85 13.33 -6.09 3.43
N LYS A 86 13.21 -5.98 4.77
CA LYS A 86 14.33 -6.28 5.67
C LYS A 86 14.84 -7.72 5.54
N ILE A 87 13.92 -8.69 5.42
CA ILE A 87 14.29 -10.10 5.21
C ILE A 87 15.01 -10.27 3.88
N PHE A 88 14.52 -9.66 2.79
CA PHE A 88 15.17 -9.74 1.49
C PHE A 88 16.54 -9.05 1.45
N VAL A 89 16.71 -7.93 2.16
CA VAL A 89 18.01 -7.26 2.34
C VAL A 89 19.01 -8.18 3.04
N LEU A 90 18.57 -8.88 4.10
CA LEU A 90 19.43 -9.84 4.81
C LEU A 90 19.81 -11.05 3.94
N LEU A 91 18.92 -11.47 3.03
CA LEU A 91 19.18 -12.54 2.05
C LEU A 91 20.09 -12.12 0.89
N ALA A 92 20.42 -10.83 0.74
CA ALA A 92 21.23 -10.33 -0.36
C ALA A 92 22.57 -11.07 -0.58
N PRO A 93 23.46 -11.25 0.42
CA PRO A 93 24.74 -11.92 0.19
C PRO A 93 24.58 -13.38 -0.29
N PHE A 94 23.57 -14.09 0.22
CA PHE A 94 23.24 -15.45 -0.21
C PHE A 94 22.68 -15.47 -1.64
N SER A 95 21.80 -14.52 -1.96
CA SER A 95 21.27 -14.36 -3.31
C SER A 95 22.37 -14.10 -4.34
N PHE A 96 23.30 -13.18 -4.06
CA PHE A 96 24.43 -12.92 -4.95
C PHE A 96 25.40 -14.10 -5.06
N LEU A 97 25.58 -14.89 -4.00
CA LEU A 97 26.36 -16.13 -4.07
C LEU A 97 25.69 -17.14 -5.01
N SER A 98 24.36 -17.19 -5.03
CA SER A 98 23.59 -18.06 -5.91
C SER A 98 23.80 -17.80 -7.41
N LEU A 99 24.43 -16.68 -7.80
CA LEU A 99 24.81 -16.41 -9.19
C LEU A 99 26.06 -17.16 -9.64
N THR A 100 26.90 -17.65 -8.71
CA THR A 100 28.17 -18.29 -9.08
C THR A 100 27.97 -19.70 -9.64
N LEU A 101 26.80 -20.32 -9.42
CA LEU A 101 26.43 -21.61 -9.96
C LEU A 101 25.28 -21.46 -10.97
N GLU A 102 25.43 -22.07 -12.14
CA GLU A 102 24.40 -22.07 -13.20
C GLU A 102 23.08 -22.66 -12.67
N SER A 103 23.16 -23.76 -11.90
CA SER A 103 22.01 -24.50 -11.37
C SER A 103 21.21 -23.74 -10.32
N THR A 104 21.82 -22.80 -9.59
CA THR A 104 21.16 -22.00 -8.55
C THR A 104 20.88 -20.56 -9.01
N SER A 105 21.29 -20.17 -10.22
CA SER A 105 21.09 -18.83 -10.78
C SER A 105 19.62 -18.38 -10.82
N TRP A 106 18.68 -19.32 -10.91
CA TRP A 106 17.24 -19.04 -10.86
C TRP A 106 16.80 -18.39 -9.53
N PHE A 107 17.44 -18.75 -8.42
CA PHE A 107 17.13 -18.16 -7.11
C PHE A 107 17.43 -16.66 -7.07
N PHE A 108 18.57 -16.22 -7.59
CA PHE A 108 18.90 -14.80 -7.69
C PHE A 108 17.88 -14.05 -8.56
N LYS A 109 17.54 -14.60 -9.74
CA LYS A 109 16.55 -14.00 -10.64
C LYS A 109 15.19 -13.83 -9.95
N SER A 110 14.76 -14.83 -9.19
CA SER A 110 13.51 -14.78 -8.41
C SER A 110 13.58 -13.77 -7.26
N TRP A 111 14.67 -13.77 -6.49
CA TRP A 111 14.89 -12.82 -5.40
C TRP A 111 14.90 -11.37 -5.90
N LEU A 112 15.65 -11.07 -6.98
CA LEU A 112 15.73 -9.74 -7.59
C LEU A 112 14.34 -9.27 -8.07
N LYS A 113 13.59 -10.16 -8.72
CA LYS A 113 12.23 -9.87 -9.18
C LYS A 113 11.30 -9.52 -8.01
N ASN A 114 11.38 -10.27 -6.91
CA ASN A 114 10.56 -10.03 -5.73
C ASN A 114 10.92 -8.72 -5.02
N ILE A 115 12.20 -8.45 -4.75
CA ILE A 115 12.58 -7.19 -4.08
C ILE A 115 12.21 -5.97 -4.92
N PHE A 116 12.40 -6.04 -6.25
CA PHE A 116 11.99 -4.98 -7.17
C PHE A 116 10.47 -4.77 -7.18
N SER A 117 9.70 -5.87 -7.22
CA SER A 117 8.24 -5.82 -7.13
C SER A 117 7.77 -5.14 -5.85
N LEU A 118 8.31 -5.53 -4.68
CA LEU A 118 7.94 -4.92 -3.40
C LEU A 118 8.25 -3.42 -3.35
N MET A 119 9.41 -3.00 -3.89
CA MET A 119 9.82 -1.60 -3.91
C MET A 119 8.96 -0.76 -4.87
N PHE A 120 8.55 -1.32 -6.00
CA PHE A 120 7.72 -0.61 -6.98
C PHE A 120 6.32 -0.29 -6.46
N ILE A 121 5.77 -1.12 -5.56
CA ILE A 121 4.48 -0.86 -4.89
C ILE A 121 4.49 0.52 -4.18
N GLN A 122 5.63 0.91 -3.60
CA GLN A 122 5.76 2.19 -2.89
C GLN A 122 5.51 3.40 -3.79
N ILE A 123 5.98 3.34 -5.04
CA ILE A 123 5.80 4.41 -6.03
C ILE A 123 4.32 4.51 -6.43
N ILE A 124 3.70 3.38 -6.76
CA ILE A 124 2.28 3.34 -7.17
C ILE A 124 1.39 3.88 -6.07
N VAL A 125 1.63 3.51 -4.81
CA VAL A 125 0.78 4.00 -3.74
C VAL A 125 0.99 5.50 -3.52
N SER A 126 2.21 6.01 -3.61
CA SER A 126 2.45 7.45 -3.50
C SER A 126 1.66 8.24 -4.56
N LEU A 127 1.53 7.70 -5.78
CA LEU A 127 0.70 8.28 -6.86
C LEU A 127 -0.80 8.21 -6.56
N VAL A 128 -1.30 7.04 -6.13
CA VAL A 128 -2.73 6.88 -5.79
C VAL A 128 -3.11 7.79 -4.62
N LEU A 129 -2.21 7.96 -3.65
CA LEU A 129 -2.41 8.83 -2.50
C LEU A 129 -2.49 10.30 -2.93
N LEU A 130 -1.61 10.74 -3.83
CA LEU A 130 -1.65 12.09 -4.41
C LEU A 130 -3.02 12.40 -5.06
N ILE A 131 -3.54 11.45 -5.85
CA ILE A 131 -4.84 11.57 -6.51
C ILE A 131 -5.98 11.63 -5.47
N LEU A 132 -5.92 10.81 -4.42
CA LEU A 132 -6.91 10.80 -3.33
C LEU A 132 -7.01 12.16 -2.62
N PHE A 133 -5.87 12.81 -2.35
CA PHE A 133 -5.85 14.12 -1.70
C PHE A 133 -6.29 15.27 -2.61
N SER A 134 -6.20 15.09 -3.93
CA SER A 134 -6.69 16.04 -4.93
C SER A 134 -8.21 16.18 -4.96
N PHE A 135 -8.96 15.23 -4.42
CA PHE A 135 -10.42 15.32 -4.39
C PHE A 135 -10.90 16.06 -3.14
N ASP A 136 -11.71 17.08 -3.36
CA ASP A 136 -12.37 17.83 -2.30
C ASP A 136 -13.70 17.18 -1.87
N PHE A 137 -13.85 17.07 -0.55
CA PHE A 137 -15.02 16.52 0.13
C PHE A 137 -16.15 17.53 0.33
N SER A 138 -15.95 18.78 -0.07
CA SER A 138 -16.86 19.89 0.24
C SER A 138 -18.23 19.76 -0.40
N ASN A 139 -18.34 19.05 -1.54
CA ASN A 139 -19.62 18.79 -2.15
C ASN A 139 -20.25 17.51 -1.58
N SER A 140 -21.46 17.66 -1.04
CA SER A 140 -22.38 16.62 -0.55
C SER A 140 -22.77 15.54 -1.59
N ASN A 141 -22.06 15.47 -2.71
CA ASN A 141 -22.32 14.54 -3.79
C ASN A 141 -21.88 13.14 -3.36
N LEU A 142 -22.82 12.19 -3.38
CA LEU A 142 -22.52 10.78 -3.12
C LEU A 142 -21.42 10.25 -4.07
N PHE A 143 -21.32 10.80 -5.28
CA PHE A 143 -20.30 10.46 -6.26
C PHE A 143 -18.86 10.68 -5.75
N THR A 144 -18.54 11.84 -5.15
CA THR A 144 -17.19 12.10 -4.62
C THR A 144 -16.85 11.17 -3.46
N LYS A 145 -17.83 10.81 -2.62
CA LYS A 145 -17.67 9.79 -1.58
C LYS A 145 -17.37 8.41 -2.15
N PHE A 146 -18.04 8.00 -3.23
CA PHE A 146 -17.77 6.73 -3.91
C PHE A 146 -16.41 6.72 -4.61
N VAL A 147 -15.99 7.82 -5.25
CA VAL A 147 -14.65 7.96 -5.84
C VAL A 147 -13.58 7.77 -4.76
N TYR A 148 -13.80 8.30 -3.56
CA TYR A 148 -12.88 8.15 -2.44
C TYR A 148 -12.78 6.70 -1.92
N VAL A 149 -13.93 6.01 -1.79
CA VAL A 149 -13.96 4.56 -1.52
C VAL A 149 -13.21 3.79 -2.60
N GLY A 150 -13.39 4.17 -3.87
CA GLY A 150 -12.66 3.61 -5.00
C GLY A 150 -11.15 3.84 -4.93
N GLY A 151 -10.71 5.03 -4.51
CA GLY A 151 -9.30 5.35 -4.29
C GLY A 151 -8.68 4.50 -3.17
N ILE A 152 -9.38 4.33 -2.05
CA ILE A 152 -8.90 3.46 -0.95
C ILE A 152 -8.90 1.99 -1.38
N TYR A 153 -9.89 1.55 -2.17
CA TYR A 153 -9.88 0.22 -2.75
C TYR A 153 -8.72 0.02 -3.74
N ALA A 154 -8.37 1.04 -4.53
CA ALA A 154 -7.21 1.03 -5.39
C ALA A 154 -5.90 0.93 -4.58
N LEU A 155 -5.82 1.58 -3.42
CA LEU A 155 -4.68 1.43 -2.49
C LEU A 155 -4.56 -0.02 -1.98
N ILE A 156 -5.67 -0.67 -1.61
CA ILE A 156 -5.67 -2.08 -1.19
C ILE A 156 -5.23 -2.99 -2.35
N LYS A 157 -5.76 -2.77 -3.55
CA LYS A 157 -5.43 -3.55 -4.75
C LYS A 157 -4.06 -3.22 -5.34
N ALA A 158 -3.36 -2.19 -4.89
CA ALA A 158 -2.03 -1.81 -5.41
C ALA A 158 -1.04 -2.98 -5.39
N ASN A 159 -1.09 -3.84 -4.35
CA ASN A 159 -0.31 -5.08 -4.29
C ASN A 159 -0.58 -5.99 -5.49
N THR A 160 -1.85 -6.20 -5.80
CA THR A 160 -2.27 -7.05 -6.91
C THR A 160 -1.89 -6.43 -8.26
N ILE A 161 -2.05 -5.11 -8.40
CA ILE A 161 -1.66 -4.37 -9.62
C ILE A 161 -0.16 -4.55 -9.90
N VAL A 162 0.69 -4.37 -8.90
CA VAL A 162 2.15 -4.55 -9.08
C VAL A 162 2.52 -5.99 -9.33
N ARG A 163 1.83 -6.93 -8.67
CA ARG A 163 2.03 -8.36 -8.92
C ARG A 163 1.68 -8.74 -10.35
N GLU A 164 0.60 -8.21 -10.92
CA GLU A 164 0.20 -8.47 -12.31
C GLU A 164 1.17 -7.80 -13.30
N PHE A 165 1.69 -6.62 -12.98
CA PHE A 165 2.59 -5.89 -13.87
C PHE A 165 4.04 -6.43 -13.87
N ILE A 166 4.58 -6.76 -12.70
CA ILE A 166 5.99 -7.16 -12.54
C ILE A 166 6.12 -8.67 -12.37
N GLY A 167 5.11 -9.36 -11.84
CA GLY A 167 5.20 -10.73 -11.31
C GLY A 167 5.95 -10.77 -9.97
N GLY A 168 5.41 -11.45 -8.96
CA GLY A 168 6.03 -11.54 -7.63
C GLY A 168 5.18 -12.27 -6.58
N ILE A 169 5.75 -12.47 -5.40
CA ILE A 169 5.08 -13.10 -4.25
C ILE A 169 3.97 -12.18 -3.72
N SER A 170 2.80 -12.74 -3.42
CA SER A 170 1.69 -12.00 -2.84
C SER A 170 1.94 -11.66 -1.38
N THR A 171 1.96 -10.37 -1.06
CA THR A 171 1.87 -9.86 0.33
C THR A 171 0.43 -9.52 0.72
N ASN A 172 -0.55 -10.10 0.02
CA ASN A 172 -1.96 -9.87 0.31
C ASN A 172 -2.30 -10.59 1.62
N ILE A 173 -2.61 -9.81 2.66
CA ILE A 173 -3.22 -10.34 3.88
C ILE A 173 -4.68 -10.62 3.50
N SER A 174 -4.96 -11.84 3.05
CA SER A 174 -6.33 -12.31 2.94
C SER A 174 -6.84 -12.47 4.37
N GLN A 175 -7.73 -11.57 4.81
CA GLN A 175 -8.65 -11.92 5.89
C GLN A 175 -9.50 -13.08 5.36
N THR A 176 -9.06 -14.31 5.62
CA THR A 176 -9.80 -15.54 5.35
C THR A 176 -10.98 -15.62 6.31
N VAL A 177 -12.05 -14.88 6.00
CA VAL A 177 -13.42 -15.30 6.34
C VAL A 177 -13.94 -16.16 5.19
N GLN A 178 -13.14 -17.16 4.78
CA GLN A 178 -13.51 -18.15 3.77
C GLN A 178 -13.97 -19.48 4.40
N ASN A 179 -13.98 -19.59 5.74
CA ASN A 179 -14.30 -20.84 6.43
C ASN A 179 -15.67 -20.90 7.12
N PHE A 180 -16.54 -19.88 6.97
CA PHE A 180 -17.91 -19.99 7.50
C PHE A 180 -18.92 -20.62 6.52
N SER A 181 -18.57 -20.81 5.24
CA SER A 181 -19.43 -21.53 4.29
C SER A 181 -19.23 -23.05 4.27
N ASN A 182 -18.25 -23.56 5.03
CA ASN A 182 -17.96 -25.01 5.13
C ASN A 182 -18.39 -25.64 6.47
N LEU A 183 -19.02 -24.88 7.36
CA LEU A 183 -19.82 -25.47 8.43
C LEU A 183 -21.17 -25.89 7.84
N ARG A 184 -21.16 -27.06 7.17
CA ARG A 184 -22.39 -27.81 6.93
C ARG A 184 -23.02 -28.12 8.29
N MET A 185 -24.19 -27.55 8.56
CA MET A 185 -25.21 -28.20 9.39
C MET A 185 -25.60 -29.54 8.76
#